data_AF-A0A830HUC6-F1
#
_entry.id   AF-A0A830HUC6-F1
#
_cell.length_a   1.000
_cell.length_b   1.000
_cell.length_c   1.000
_cell.angle_alpha   90.00
_cell.angle_beta   90.00
_cell.angle_gamma   90.00
#
_symmetry.space_group_name_H-M   'P 1'
#
loop_
_entity.id
_entity.type
_entity.pdbx_description
1 polymer ?
#
loop_
_entity_poly.entity_id
_entity_poly.type
_entity_poly.pdbx_seq_one_letter_code
_entity_poly.pdbx_strand_id
1 'polypeptide(L)'
;MASKSPSSMSSLRSMQSMRRGVAYVLGGGGGGGGGGGRLYLQPSGLVNGFPWPLLRGPAFLPTLLASGSDSGLVPLAPDGSSDPTAAEMADVVERYYEVLDENNQGVIGMGENDTGATFAGIGEPTFRLDEICDAARIIHERRHGVPLRLVTTMLPADVGGADDVAQRIADARISDVTINLCAENPKAFQTCTDALVEQYTLENPNEAKHAVPVPTDAFANICALIEALSTRGVAVECCAVEAPGASTANTRALAEALGATSFRTRSYHP
;
A
#
# COMPACT_ATOMS: atom_id res chain seq x y z
N MET A 1 15.94 43.59 19.76
CA MET A 1 15.93 43.01 18.40
C MET A 1 16.72 41.72 18.43
N ALA A 2 16.03 40.57 18.48
CA ALA A 2 16.66 39.26 18.34
C ALA A 2 15.96 38.58 17.16
N SER A 3 16.69 38.41 16.06
CA SER A 3 16.22 37.69 14.88
C SER A 3 16.13 36.21 15.21
N LYS A 4 14.91 35.66 15.25
CA LYS A 4 14.70 34.21 15.21
C LYS A 4 15.02 33.72 13.81
N SER A 5 15.89 32.71 13.69
CA SER A 5 16.27 32.11 12.42
C SER A 5 15.08 31.37 11.78
N PRO A 6 14.96 31.34 10.44
CA PRO A 6 13.98 30.52 9.75
C PRO A 6 14.61 29.14 9.50
N SER A 7 14.39 28.16 10.39
CA SER A 7 14.99 26.82 10.23
C SER A 7 14.08 25.62 10.49
N SER A 8 12.77 25.76 10.72
CA SER A 8 11.93 24.59 11.06
C SER A 8 10.70 24.34 10.15
N MET A 9 10.65 24.91 8.95
CA MET A 9 9.57 24.62 7.98
C MET A 9 10.02 23.91 6.70
N SER A 10 11.33 23.72 6.49
CA SER A 10 11.86 23.03 5.31
C SER A 10 11.90 21.50 5.43
N SER A 11 12.03 20.95 6.64
CA SER A 11 12.22 19.50 6.84
C SER A 11 10.98 18.67 6.49
N LEU A 12 9.78 19.14 6.84
CA LEU A 12 8.53 18.41 6.57
C LEU A 12 8.18 18.35 5.08
N ARG A 13 8.49 19.39 4.28
CA ARG A 13 8.34 19.31 2.81
C ARG A 13 9.37 18.37 2.19
N SER A 14 10.58 18.28 2.75
CA SER A 14 11.61 17.35 2.27
C SER A 14 11.27 15.87 2.55
N MET A 15 10.46 15.58 3.57
CA MET A 15 10.02 14.21 3.88
C MET A 15 8.85 13.71 3.01
N GLN A 16 8.08 14.60 2.39
CA GLN A 16 6.91 14.19 1.60
C GLN A 16 7.28 13.32 0.39
N SER A 17 8.51 13.45 -0.14
CA SER A 17 9.03 12.63 -1.23
C SER A 17 10.50 12.28 -0.97
N MET A 18 10.78 11.16 -0.30
CA MET A 18 12.16 10.71 -0.04
C MET A 18 12.87 10.19 -1.30
N ARG A 19 12.10 9.61 -2.22
CA ARG A 19 12.51 9.34 -3.60
C ARG A 19 11.29 9.51 -4.48
N ARG A 20 11.33 10.48 -5.40
CA ARG A 20 10.19 10.80 -6.27
C ARG A 20 9.69 9.53 -6.98
N GLY A 21 8.40 9.24 -6.84
CA GLY A 21 7.73 8.07 -7.42
C GLY A 21 7.93 6.73 -6.69
N VAL A 22 8.91 6.65 -5.79
CA VAL A 22 9.21 5.41 -5.04
C VAL A 22 8.84 5.51 -3.58
N ALA A 23 8.95 6.69 -2.95
CA ALA A 23 8.71 6.81 -1.53
C ALA A 23 8.19 8.17 -1.10
N TYR A 24 7.15 8.14 -0.27
CA TYR A 24 6.48 9.31 0.26
C TYR A 24 6.04 9.08 1.71
N VAL A 25 5.93 10.16 2.49
CA VAL A 25 5.51 10.11 3.89
C VAL A 25 4.14 10.76 4.05
N LEU A 26 3.18 10.02 4.62
CA LEU A 26 1.86 10.54 4.95
C LEU A 26 1.67 10.71 6.46
N GLY A 27 1.04 11.81 6.88
CA GLY A 27 0.60 12.01 8.27
C GLY A 27 1.49 12.87 9.17
N GLY A 28 2.47 13.61 8.63
CA GLY A 28 3.40 14.44 9.43
C GLY A 28 3.03 15.91 9.64
N GLY A 29 1.82 16.35 9.28
CA GLY A 29 1.49 17.78 9.17
C GLY A 29 0.33 18.25 10.04
N GLY A 30 0.65 18.81 11.21
CA GLY A 30 -0.20 19.81 11.87
C GLY A 30 -0.93 19.36 13.14
N GLY A 31 -0.37 19.71 14.30
CA GLY A 31 -1.11 19.83 15.55
C GLY A 31 -0.66 18.90 16.68
N GLY A 32 0.32 19.34 17.47
CA GLY A 32 0.38 19.10 18.93
C GLY A 32 0.53 17.67 19.48
N GLY A 33 0.61 16.61 18.66
CA GLY A 33 0.80 15.24 19.14
C GLY A 33 1.83 14.51 18.29
N GLY A 34 2.89 14.00 18.93
CA GLY A 34 4.05 13.38 18.27
C GLY A 34 3.75 12.02 17.62
N GLY A 35 2.99 12.01 16.54
CA GLY A 35 2.94 10.89 15.60
C GLY A 35 3.87 11.18 14.43
N GLY A 36 4.98 10.45 14.31
CA GLY A 36 5.79 10.44 13.09
C GLY A 36 4.91 10.03 11.90
N GLY A 37 5.08 10.67 10.75
CA GLY A 37 4.35 10.27 9.53
C GLY A 37 4.80 8.89 9.07
N ARG A 38 3.90 8.07 8.51
CA ARG A 38 4.21 6.72 8.03
C ARG A 38 4.87 6.78 6.65
N LEU A 39 5.93 5.99 6.45
CA LEU A 39 6.60 5.82 5.16
C LEU A 39 5.83 4.85 4.26
N TYR A 40 5.60 5.25 3.02
CA TYR A 40 5.04 4.42 1.97
C TYR A 40 6.07 4.24 0.86
N LEU A 41 6.24 3.00 0.40
CA LEU A 41 7.15 2.59 -0.65
C LEU A 41 6.34 2.01 -1.81
N GLN A 42 6.48 2.56 -3.02
CA GLN A 42 5.87 2.05 -4.24
C GLN A 42 6.85 1.10 -4.93
N PRO A 43 6.65 -0.23 -4.83
CA PRO A 43 7.59 -1.21 -5.36
C PRO A 43 7.38 -1.50 -6.85
N SER A 44 6.22 -1.14 -7.40
CA SER A 44 5.78 -1.53 -8.74
C SER A 44 4.98 -0.41 -9.42
N GLY A 45 5.22 -0.22 -10.71
CA GLY A 45 4.34 0.51 -11.63
C GLY A 45 3.29 -0.38 -12.30
N LEU A 46 3.43 -1.71 -12.20
CA LEU A 46 2.47 -2.68 -12.74
C LEU A 46 1.18 -2.67 -11.93
N VAL A 47 0.03 -2.82 -12.58
CA VAL A 47 -1.30 -2.87 -11.95
C VAL A 47 -2.02 -4.16 -12.33
N ASN A 48 -2.68 -4.80 -11.36
CA ASN A 48 -3.54 -5.97 -11.62
C ASN A 48 -4.98 -5.58 -11.30
N GLY A 49 -5.64 -4.93 -12.26
CA GLY A 49 -6.94 -4.29 -12.05
C GLY A 49 -6.81 -2.78 -11.84
N PHE A 50 -6.59 -2.34 -10.60
CA PHE A 50 -6.72 -0.90 -10.25
C PHE A 50 -5.74 -0.44 -9.15
N PRO A 51 -5.21 0.79 -9.25
CA PRO A 51 -4.55 1.46 -8.14
C PRO A 51 -5.43 1.58 -6.90
N TRP A 52 -4.83 1.41 -5.72
CA TRP A 52 -5.54 1.50 -4.43
C TRP A 52 -6.41 2.76 -4.27
N PRO A 53 -5.98 3.95 -4.71
CA PRO A 53 -6.81 5.14 -4.54
C PRO A 53 -8.05 5.15 -5.46
N LEU A 54 -8.05 4.40 -6.57
CA LEU A 54 -9.20 4.28 -7.48
C LEU A 54 -10.35 3.50 -6.89
N LEU A 55 -10.06 2.60 -5.95
CA LEU A 55 -11.09 1.87 -5.21
C LEU A 55 -12.12 2.81 -4.56
N ARG A 56 -11.71 4.04 -4.22
CA ARG A 56 -12.56 5.03 -3.58
C ARG A 56 -13.49 5.76 -4.53
N GLY A 57 -13.43 5.48 -5.83
CA GLY A 57 -14.30 6.04 -6.86
C GLY A 57 -13.65 7.13 -7.74
N PRO A 58 -14.36 7.56 -8.79
CA PRO A 58 -13.90 8.49 -9.82
C PRO A 58 -13.28 9.79 -9.38
N ALA A 59 -13.77 10.39 -8.31
CA ALA A 59 -13.28 11.69 -7.88
C ALA A 59 -11.78 11.69 -7.53
N PHE A 60 -11.17 10.52 -7.30
CA PHE A 60 -9.75 10.38 -7.00
C PHE A 60 -8.83 10.39 -8.23
N LEU A 61 -9.35 10.13 -9.43
CA LEU A 61 -8.54 10.03 -10.66
C LEU A 61 -7.85 11.33 -11.07
N PRO A 62 -8.55 12.48 -11.12
CA PRO A 62 -7.90 13.75 -11.46
C PRO A 62 -6.79 14.08 -10.47
N THR A 63 -6.92 13.69 -9.20
CA THR A 63 -5.91 14.00 -8.16
C THR A 63 -4.68 13.09 -8.26
N LEU A 64 -4.86 11.82 -8.64
CA LEU A 64 -3.77 10.86 -8.86
C LEU A 64 -2.98 11.14 -10.13
N LEU A 65 -3.66 11.55 -11.20
CA LEU A 65 -3.06 11.78 -12.51
C LEU A 65 -2.55 13.23 -12.68
N ALA A 66 -3.18 14.21 -12.02
CA ALA A 66 -2.72 15.60 -12.07
C ALA A 66 -1.59 15.92 -11.07
N SER A 67 -1.18 14.97 -10.21
CA SER A 67 -0.14 15.22 -9.20
C SER A 67 1.28 15.14 -9.78
N GLY A 68 1.57 16.08 -10.70
CA GLY A 68 2.91 16.63 -10.87
C GLY A 68 3.30 17.64 -9.78
N SER A 69 2.41 17.94 -8.83
CA SER A 69 2.55 18.99 -7.82
C SER A 69 2.72 18.42 -6.41
N ASP A 70 3.91 18.61 -5.83
CA ASP A 70 4.29 18.56 -4.41
C ASP A 70 3.97 17.31 -3.54
N SER A 71 3.18 16.33 -4.00
CA SER A 71 2.78 15.17 -3.20
C SER A 71 3.82 14.05 -3.11
N GLY A 72 4.78 14.00 -4.05
CA GLY A 72 5.73 12.89 -4.18
C GLY A 72 5.18 11.63 -4.85
N LEU A 73 3.86 11.52 -4.98
CA LEU A 73 3.16 10.43 -5.67
C LEU A 73 3.31 10.60 -7.18
N VAL A 74 4.31 9.94 -7.74
CA VAL A 74 4.52 9.89 -9.19
C VAL A 74 4.40 8.44 -9.64
N PRO A 75 3.54 8.14 -10.63
CA PRO A 75 3.46 6.79 -11.18
C PRO A 75 4.85 6.32 -11.64
N LEU A 76 5.21 5.09 -11.29
CA LEU A 76 6.31 4.37 -11.91
C LEU A 76 5.90 3.95 -13.32
N ALA A 77 6.89 3.65 -14.17
CA ALA A 77 6.67 3.19 -15.52
C ALA A 77 5.79 1.92 -15.51
N PRO A 78 4.73 1.86 -16.32
CA PRO A 78 3.76 0.75 -16.31
C PRO A 78 4.31 -0.54 -16.94
N ASP A 79 5.57 -0.54 -17.40
CA ASP A 79 6.32 -1.70 -17.87
C ASP A 79 7.31 -2.23 -16.82
N GLY A 80 7.33 -1.64 -15.62
CA GLY A 80 8.24 -1.98 -14.54
C GLY A 80 9.68 -1.48 -14.74
N SER A 81 9.99 -0.77 -15.84
CA SER A 81 11.36 -0.35 -16.17
C SER A 81 11.97 0.65 -15.18
N SER A 82 11.13 1.36 -14.43
CA SER A 82 11.56 2.31 -13.39
C SER A 82 11.35 1.79 -11.98
N ASP A 83 10.98 0.52 -11.81
CA ASP A 83 10.66 0.01 -10.49
C ASP A 83 11.91 -0.09 -9.61
N PRO A 84 11.77 0.16 -8.30
CA PRO A 84 12.90 0.09 -7.40
C PRO A 84 13.45 -1.33 -7.22
N THR A 85 14.74 -1.41 -6.93
CA THR A 85 15.36 -2.66 -6.44
C THR A 85 15.12 -2.84 -4.93
N ALA A 86 15.35 -4.06 -4.42
CA ALA A 86 15.30 -4.34 -2.99
C ALA A 86 16.24 -3.45 -2.17
N ALA A 87 17.46 -3.24 -2.66
CA ALA A 87 18.45 -2.38 -2.02
C ALA A 87 18.00 -0.92 -2.01
N GLU A 88 17.47 -0.40 -3.11
CA GLU A 88 16.94 0.96 -3.17
C GLU A 88 15.78 1.18 -2.20
N MET A 89 14.87 0.21 -2.04
CA MET A 89 13.80 0.29 -1.04
C MET A 89 14.35 0.32 0.38
N ALA A 90 15.32 -0.55 0.70
CA ALA A 90 15.94 -0.60 2.01
C ALA A 90 16.74 0.67 2.34
N ASP A 91 17.46 1.25 1.36
CA ASP A 91 18.19 2.50 1.52
C ASP A 91 17.25 3.67 1.84
N VAL A 92 16.06 3.70 1.24
CA VAL A 92 15.05 4.72 1.55
C VAL A 92 14.48 4.54 2.95
N VAL A 93 14.26 3.31 3.42
CA VAL A 93 13.82 3.06 4.79
C VAL A 93 14.89 3.51 5.78
N GLU A 94 16.17 3.22 5.53
CA GLU A 94 17.24 3.69 6.42
C GLU A 94 17.28 5.22 6.45
N ARG A 95 17.22 5.88 5.27
CA ARG A 95 17.19 7.34 5.20
C ARG A 95 15.98 7.93 5.94
N TYR A 96 14.83 7.26 5.91
CA TYR A 96 13.66 7.70 6.66
C TYR A 96 13.94 7.74 8.17
N TYR A 97 14.52 6.68 8.72
CA TYR A 97 14.85 6.63 10.14
C TYR A 97 15.99 7.58 10.51
N GLU A 98 17.01 7.75 9.67
CA GLU A 98 18.05 8.77 9.88
C GLU A 98 17.43 10.17 10.02
N VAL A 99 16.46 10.51 9.16
CA VAL A 99 15.75 11.80 9.23
C VAL A 99 14.90 11.91 10.49
N LEU A 100 14.26 10.83 10.95
CA LEU A 100 13.54 10.85 12.23
C LEU A 100 14.50 11.09 13.39
N ASP A 101 15.66 10.43 13.39
CA ASP A 101 16.69 10.57 14.43
C ASP A 101 17.28 12.00 14.42
N GLU A 102 17.62 12.54 13.25
CA GLU A 102 18.08 13.93 13.05
C GLU A 102 17.08 14.97 13.60
N ASN A 103 15.77 14.72 13.45
CA ASN A 103 14.72 15.62 13.90
C ASN A 103 14.26 15.39 15.35
N ASN A 104 14.89 14.46 16.09
CA ASN A 104 14.46 14.04 17.42
C ASN A 104 12.98 13.59 17.44
N GLN A 105 12.54 13.02 16.31
CA GLN A 105 11.25 12.36 16.09
C GLN A 105 11.42 10.84 15.99
N GLY A 106 12.64 10.35 16.27
CA GLY A 106 12.96 8.94 16.36
C GLY A 106 12.02 8.21 17.32
N VAL A 107 11.92 6.90 17.13
CA VAL A 107 11.03 6.05 17.90
C VAL A 107 11.46 6.06 19.37
N ILE A 108 10.73 6.81 20.21
CA ILE A 108 11.00 6.88 21.66
C ILE A 108 10.40 5.63 22.33
N GLY A 109 11.23 4.86 23.04
CA GLY A 109 10.82 3.66 23.80
C GLY A 109 11.16 2.34 23.10
N MET A 110 10.46 1.26 23.44
CA MET A 110 10.73 -0.11 22.97
C MET A 110 10.19 -0.41 21.55
N GLY A 111 9.99 0.61 20.70
CA GLY A 111 9.45 0.40 19.34
C GLY A 111 7.93 0.52 19.21
N GLU A 112 7.19 0.65 20.32
CA GLU A 112 5.71 0.57 20.31
C GLU A 112 5.00 1.70 19.54
N ASN A 113 5.68 2.82 19.33
CA ASN A 113 5.17 3.96 18.55
C ASN A 113 5.72 4.00 17.12
N ASP A 114 6.48 2.98 16.71
CA ASP A 114 7.01 2.91 15.36
C ASP A 114 5.88 2.63 14.35
N THR A 115 5.71 3.57 13.42
CA THR A 115 4.69 3.41 12.36
C THR A 115 5.17 2.58 11.18
N GLY A 116 6.49 2.33 11.11
CA GLY A 116 7.13 1.44 10.15
C GLY A 116 7.09 1.92 8.70
N ALA A 117 7.36 0.99 7.80
CA ALA A 117 7.27 1.18 6.36
C ALA A 117 6.14 0.34 5.76
N THR A 118 5.46 0.89 4.76
CA THR A 118 4.36 0.23 4.04
C THR A 118 4.68 0.11 2.56
N PHE A 119 4.76 -1.12 2.04
CA PHE A 119 4.81 -1.40 0.61
C PHE A 119 3.42 -1.20 0.00
N ALA A 120 3.22 -0.06 -0.66
CA ALA A 120 1.98 0.36 -1.31
C ALA A 120 2.26 1.45 -2.34
N GLY A 121 1.40 1.58 -3.34
CA GLY A 121 1.52 2.68 -4.29
C GLY A 121 0.40 2.68 -5.31
N ILE A 122 0.68 3.30 -6.45
CA ILE A 122 -0.25 3.30 -7.60
C ILE A 122 -0.30 1.90 -8.25
N GLY A 123 0.83 1.19 -8.31
CA GLY A 123 0.85 -0.21 -8.76
C GLY A 123 0.32 -1.21 -7.73
N GLU A 124 0.26 -2.47 -8.14
CA GLU A 124 -0.01 -3.65 -7.31
C GLU A 124 1.32 -4.22 -6.78
N PRO A 125 1.62 -4.10 -5.47
CA PRO A 125 2.89 -4.52 -4.90
C PRO A 125 3.24 -5.98 -5.10
N THR A 126 2.25 -6.88 -5.14
CA THR A 126 2.51 -8.33 -5.21
C THR A 126 3.20 -8.77 -6.50
N PHE A 127 3.18 -7.98 -7.59
CA PHE A 127 4.02 -8.25 -8.77
C PHE A 127 5.52 -8.26 -8.49
N ARG A 128 5.95 -7.59 -7.41
CA ARG A 128 7.35 -7.46 -7.00
C ARG A 128 7.56 -8.09 -5.64
N LEU A 129 6.83 -9.18 -5.36
CA LEU A 129 6.86 -9.85 -4.05
C LEU A 129 8.26 -10.33 -3.70
N ASP A 130 9.03 -10.86 -4.67
CA ASP A 130 10.42 -11.28 -4.43
C ASP A 130 11.28 -10.12 -3.97
N GLU A 131 11.23 -8.98 -4.66
CA GLU A 131 12.01 -7.81 -4.28
C GLU A 131 11.53 -7.13 -3.00
N ILE A 132 10.23 -7.21 -2.69
CA ILE A 132 9.68 -6.78 -1.40
C ILE A 132 10.21 -7.68 -0.27
N CYS A 133 10.19 -9.00 -0.46
CA CYS A 133 10.73 -9.95 0.51
C CYS A 133 12.24 -9.75 0.73
N ASP A 134 13.01 -9.51 -0.35
CA ASP A 134 14.43 -9.18 -0.25
C ASP A 134 14.67 -7.84 0.46
N ALA A 135 13.88 -6.81 0.15
CA ALA A 135 13.98 -5.53 0.84
C ALA A 135 13.70 -5.67 2.33
N ALA A 136 12.66 -6.43 2.70
CA ALA A 136 12.31 -6.69 4.09
C ALA A 136 13.45 -7.39 4.84
N ARG A 137 14.14 -8.36 4.22
CA ARG A 137 15.34 -9.00 4.80
C ARG A 137 16.45 -7.98 5.04
N ILE A 138 16.80 -7.17 4.03
CA ILE A 138 17.84 -6.14 4.15
C ILE A 138 17.48 -5.12 5.26
N ILE A 139 16.21 -4.69 5.34
CA ILE A 139 15.74 -3.77 6.38
C ILE A 139 15.91 -4.39 7.76
N HIS A 140 15.47 -5.63 7.97
CA HIS A 140 15.57 -6.31 9.28
C HIS A 140 17.01 -6.62 9.70
N GLU A 141 17.92 -6.80 8.74
CA GLU A 141 19.36 -6.94 8.97
C GLU A 141 19.99 -5.62 9.45
N ARG A 142 19.59 -4.50 8.85
CA ARG A 142 20.12 -3.16 9.17
C ARG A 142 19.49 -2.56 10.42
N ARG A 143 18.20 -2.81 10.63
CA ARG A 143 17.41 -2.25 11.73
C ARG A 143 16.41 -3.28 12.25
N HIS A 144 16.68 -3.79 13.44
CA HIS A 144 15.82 -4.79 14.07
C HIS A 144 14.49 -4.18 14.52
N GLY A 145 13.40 -4.90 14.24
CA GLY A 145 12.08 -4.59 14.78
C GLY A 145 11.30 -3.53 14.00
N VAL A 146 11.76 -3.11 12.82
CA VAL A 146 10.99 -2.21 11.93
C VAL A 146 9.66 -2.88 11.55
N PRO A 147 8.50 -2.29 11.88
CA PRO A 147 7.23 -2.82 11.42
C PRO A 147 7.11 -2.68 9.91
N LEU A 148 6.80 -3.77 9.22
CA LEU A 148 6.62 -3.79 7.76
C LEU A 148 5.20 -4.20 7.42
N ARG A 149 4.59 -3.43 6.52
CA ARG A 149 3.24 -3.68 6.02
C ARG A 149 3.22 -3.82 4.50
N LEU A 150 2.43 -4.75 3.99
CA LEU A 150 2.10 -4.86 2.57
C LEU A 150 0.65 -4.43 2.32
N VAL A 151 0.37 -3.69 1.26
CA VAL A 151 -0.99 -3.40 0.80
C VAL A 151 -1.20 -4.07 -0.55
N THR A 152 -2.27 -4.84 -0.70
CA THR A 152 -2.56 -5.55 -1.96
C THR A 152 -4.05 -5.58 -2.26
N THR A 153 -4.38 -5.44 -3.54
CA THR A 153 -5.75 -5.56 -4.05
C THR A 153 -6.07 -6.94 -4.58
N MET A 154 -5.05 -7.68 -5.02
CA MET A 154 -5.19 -8.92 -5.77
C MET A 154 -3.87 -9.69 -5.84
N LEU A 155 -3.95 -11.00 -6.07
CA LEU A 155 -2.81 -11.83 -6.44
C LEU A 155 -2.68 -11.94 -7.97
N PRO A 156 -1.56 -11.53 -8.57
CA PRO A 156 -1.22 -11.86 -9.95
C PRO A 156 -1.10 -13.37 -10.15
N ALA A 157 -1.53 -13.84 -11.32
CA ALA A 157 -1.54 -15.26 -11.65
C ALA A 157 -0.13 -15.91 -11.68
N ASP A 158 0.91 -15.09 -11.90
CA ASP A 158 2.31 -15.50 -12.02
C ASP A 158 3.09 -15.47 -10.68
N VAL A 159 2.52 -14.92 -9.62
CA VAL A 159 3.19 -14.74 -8.31
C VAL A 159 3.10 -16.00 -7.44
N GLY A 160 2.25 -16.97 -7.80
CA GLY A 160 2.05 -18.24 -7.10
C GLY A 160 0.68 -18.34 -6.42
N GLY A 161 0.45 -19.47 -5.75
CA GLY A 161 -0.78 -19.69 -4.98
C GLY A 161 -0.81 -18.92 -3.67
N ALA A 162 -2.00 -18.70 -3.11
CA ALA A 162 -2.20 -17.98 -1.86
C ALA A 162 -1.31 -18.46 -0.68
N ASP A 163 -1.11 -19.78 -0.55
CA ASP A 163 -0.27 -20.34 0.52
C ASP A 163 1.23 -20.04 0.33
N ASP A 164 1.74 -20.12 -0.91
CA ASP A 164 3.14 -19.79 -1.22
C ASP A 164 3.40 -18.30 -0.98
N VAL A 165 2.49 -17.44 -1.42
CA VAL A 165 2.57 -16.00 -1.17
C VAL A 165 2.54 -15.70 0.32
N ALA A 166 1.63 -16.31 1.07
CA ALA A 166 1.55 -16.12 2.52
C ALA A 166 2.80 -16.63 3.25
N GLN A 167 3.38 -17.76 2.82
CA GLN A 167 4.64 -18.28 3.34
C GLN A 167 5.78 -17.29 3.11
N ARG A 168 5.94 -16.76 1.89
CA ARG A 168 7.00 -15.79 1.54
C ARG A 168 6.87 -14.48 2.33
N ILE A 169 5.65 -13.98 2.52
CA ILE A 169 5.36 -12.80 3.35
C ILE A 169 5.77 -13.05 4.81
N ALA A 170 5.38 -14.21 5.37
CA ALA A 170 5.72 -14.58 6.74
C ALA A 170 7.23 -14.77 6.94
N ASP A 171 7.92 -15.44 6.01
CA ASP A 171 9.36 -15.66 6.05
C ASP A 171 10.16 -14.36 5.94
N ALA A 172 9.63 -13.39 5.18
CA ALA A 172 10.17 -12.04 5.09
C ALA A 172 9.89 -11.18 6.33
N ARG A 173 9.16 -11.70 7.33
CA ARG A 173 8.77 -11.00 8.56
C ARG A 173 8.02 -9.70 8.30
N ILE A 174 7.13 -9.72 7.30
CA ILE A 174 6.12 -8.68 7.11
C ILE A 174 4.96 -9.02 8.05
N SER A 175 4.77 -8.20 9.09
CA SER A 175 3.85 -8.50 10.19
C SER A 175 2.40 -8.16 9.86
N ASP A 176 2.19 -7.27 8.89
CA ASP A 176 0.88 -6.70 8.59
C ASP A 176 0.60 -6.74 7.09
N VAL A 177 -0.61 -7.17 6.71
CA VAL A 177 -1.09 -7.06 5.33
C VAL A 177 -2.45 -6.38 5.31
N THR A 178 -2.59 -5.34 4.49
CA THR A 178 -3.89 -4.72 4.19
C THR A 178 -4.38 -5.23 2.84
N ILE A 179 -5.55 -5.87 2.83
CA ILE A 179 -6.16 -6.46 1.64
C ILE A 179 -7.46 -5.72 1.30
N ASN A 180 -7.63 -5.31 0.04
CA ASN A 180 -8.92 -4.81 -0.41
C ASN A 180 -9.85 -5.97 -0.76
N LEU A 181 -10.78 -6.25 0.14
CA LEU A 181 -11.89 -7.15 -0.10
C LEU A 181 -13.10 -6.27 -0.44
N CYS A 182 -13.30 -5.95 -1.72
CA CYS A 182 -14.32 -4.96 -2.13
C CYS A 182 -15.76 -5.46 -2.02
N ALA A 183 -15.98 -6.77 -1.88
CA ALA A 183 -17.31 -7.36 -1.86
C ALA A 183 -17.36 -8.70 -1.10
N GLU A 184 -18.57 -9.12 -0.73
CA GLU A 184 -18.83 -10.29 0.09
C GLU A 184 -19.02 -11.61 -0.69
N ASN A 185 -19.09 -11.56 -2.02
CA ASN A 185 -19.32 -12.74 -2.86
C ASN A 185 -18.75 -12.53 -4.27
N PRO A 186 -18.53 -13.61 -5.07
CA PRO A 186 -17.91 -13.51 -6.39
C PRO A 186 -18.65 -12.58 -7.36
N LYS A 187 -19.99 -12.56 -7.33
CA LYS A 187 -20.79 -11.74 -8.25
C LYS A 187 -20.66 -10.25 -7.93
N ALA A 188 -20.76 -9.90 -6.65
CA ALA A 188 -20.57 -8.52 -6.19
C ALA A 188 -19.12 -8.07 -6.41
N PHE A 189 -18.14 -8.96 -6.19
CA PHE A 189 -16.74 -8.70 -6.47
C PHE A 189 -16.51 -8.36 -7.95
N GLN A 190 -17.00 -9.20 -8.86
CA GLN A 190 -16.93 -8.95 -10.30
C GLN A 190 -17.58 -7.62 -10.67
N THR A 191 -18.74 -7.30 -10.09
CA THR A 191 -19.43 -6.02 -10.34
C THR A 191 -18.58 -4.82 -9.94
N CYS A 192 -17.96 -4.87 -8.75
CA CYS A 192 -17.07 -3.82 -8.28
C CYS A 192 -15.82 -3.70 -9.17
N THR A 193 -15.23 -4.82 -9.58
CA THR A 193 -14.02 -4.79 -10.41
C THR A 193 -14.30 -4.34 -11.84
N ASP A 194 -15.42 -4.74 -12.43
CA ASP A 194 -15.81 -4.34 -13.79
C ASP A 194 -16.05 -2.84 -13.87
N ALA A 195 -16.76 -2.26 -12.90
CA ALA A 195 -17.00 -0.83 -12.82
C ALA A 195 -15.67 -0.04 -12.75
N LEU A 196 -14.69 -0.54 -11.99
CA LEU A 196 -13.37 0.08 -11.88
C LEU A 196 -12.55 -0.05 -13.16
N VAL A 197 -12.59 -1.20 -13.84
CA VAL A 197 -11.88 -1.43 -15.10
C VAL A 197 -12.45 -0.56 -16.23
N GLU A 198 -13.79 -0.51 -16.36
CA GLU A 198 -14.47 0.34 -17.34
C GLU A 198 -14.03 1.80 -17.16
N GLN A 199 -14.02 2.26 -15.92
CA GLN A 199 -13.70 3.63 -15.60
C GLN A 199 -12.22 3.97 -15.81
N TYR A 200 -11.30 3.11 -15.35
CA TYR A 200 -9.86 3.29 -15.59
C TYR A 200 -9.54 3.35 -17.09
N THR A 201 -10.21 2.50 -17.88
CA THR A 201 -10.10 2.46 -19.34
C THR A 201 -10.57 3.74 -20.01
N LEU A 202 -11.70 4.31 -19.56
CA LEU A 202 -12.23 5.57 -20.08
C LEU A 202 -11.28 6.75 -19.84
N GLU A 203 -10.64 6.78 -18.68
CA GLU A 203 -9.82 7.92 -18.27
C GLU A 203 -8.35 7.82 -18.71
N ASN A 204 -7.87 6.60 -18.98
CA ASN A 204 -6.51 6.35 -19.45
C ASN A 204 -6.50 5.55 -20.76
N PRO A 205 -7.12 6.04 -21.85
CA PRO A 205 -7.30 5.25 -23.08
C PRO A 205 -5.98 4.82 -23.74
N ASN A 206 -4.89 5.57 -23.52
CA ASN A 206 -3.55 5.24 -24.01
C ASN A 206 -2.82 4.20 -23.13
N GLU A 207 -3.23 4.06 -21.87
CA GLU A 207 -2.70 3.10 -20.90
C GLU A 207 -3.64 1.90 -20.70
N ALA A 208 -4.87 1.96 -21.22
CA ALA A 208 -5.88 0.90 -21.13
C ALA A 208 -5.40 -0.45 -21.72
N LYS A 209 -4.41 -0.43 -22.61
CA LYS A 209 -3.71 -1.63 -23.09
C LYS A 209 -2.95 -2.39 -21.97
N HIS A 210 -2.75 -1.75 -20.81
CA HIS A 210 -2.13 -2.30 -19.60
C HIS A 210 -3.17 -2.62 -18.51
N ALA A 211 -4.46 -2.34 -18.73
CA ALA A 211 -5.50 -2.80 -17.82
C ALA A 211 -5.56 -4.33 -17.88
N VAL A 212 -4.97 -4.99 -16.87
CA VAL A 212 -4.99 -6.45 -16.77
C VAL A 212 -6.42 -6.87 -16.41
N PRO A 213 -7.08 -7.72 -17.22
CA PRO A 213 -8.39 -8.26 -16.86
C PRO A 213 -8.31 -8.94 -15.50
N VAL A 214 -9.28 -8.65 -14.63
CA VAL A 214 -9.37 -9.32 -13.33
C VAL A 214 -9.58 -10.82 -13.57
N PRO A 215 -8.70 -11.70 -13.04
CA PRO A 215 -8.85 -13.14 -13.18
C PRO A 215 -10.18 -13.62 -12.61
N THR A 216 -10.80 -14.61 -13.25
CA THR A 216 -12.10 -15.15 -12.83
C THR A 216 -12.08 -15.78 -11.43
N ASP A 217 -10.89 -16.19 -10.98
CA ASP A 217 -10.61 -16.78 -9.67
C ASP A 217 -10.10 -15.75 -8.65
N ALA A 218 -10.01 -14.45 -9.00
CA ALA A 218 -9.46 -13.40 -8.13
C ALA A 218 -10.13 -13.34 -6.76
N PHE A 219 -11.46 -13.46 -6.69
CA PHE A 219 -12.19 -13.49 -5.41
C PHE A 219 -11.77 -14.68 -4.55
N ALA A 220 -11.68 -15.87 -5.14
CA ALA A 220 -11.27 -17.08 -4.43
C ALA A 220 -9.82 -16.98 -3.95
N ASN A 221 -8.93 -16.44 -4.80
CA ASN A 221 -7.52 -16.25 -4.46
C ASN A 221 -7.33 -15.25 -3.32
N ILE A 222 -8.09 -14.16 -3.29
CA ILE A 222 -8.06 -13.18 -2.18
C ILE A 222 -8.57 -13.82 -0.88
N CYS A 223 -9.66 -14.58 -0.93
CA CYS A 223 -10.17 -15.26 0.27
C CYS A 223 -9.15 -16.28 0.81
N ALA A 224 -8.57 -17.10 -0.07
CA ALA A 224 -7.53 -18.06 0.28
C ALA A 224 -6.27 -17.37 0.84
N LEU A 225 -5.90 -16.20 0.33
CA LEU A 225 -4.77 -15.43 0.84
C LEU A 225 -5.02 -14.92 2.26
N ILE A 226 -6.22 -14.41 2.55
CA ILE A 226 -6.59 -13.94 3.89
C ILE A 226 -6.45 -15.11 4.88
N GLU A 227 -7.04 -16.26 4.58
CA GLU A 227 -6.96 -17.46 5.43
C GLU A 227 -5.51 -17.93 5.64
N ALA A 228 -4.72 -17.97 4.56
CA ALA A 228 -3.34 -18.42 4.60
C ALA A 228 -2.44 -17.49 5.44
N LEU A 229 -2.60 -16.17 5.29
CA LEU A 229 -1.88 -15.18 6.10
C LEU A 229 -2.26 -15.29 7.57
N SER A 230 -3.56 -15.37 7.88
CA SER A 230 -4.07 -15.48 9.25
C SER A 230 -3.59 -16.75 9.94
N THR A 231 -3.58 -17.89 9.23
CA THR A 231 -3.07 -19.17 9.76
C THR A 231 -1.58 -19.11 10.10
N ARG A 232 -0.83 -18.21 9.45
CA ARG A 232 0.61 -18.00 9.66
C ARG A 232 0.92 -16.92 10.69
N GLY A 233 -0.10 -16.37 11.35
CA GLY A 233 0.06 -15.34 12.37
C GLY A 233 0.40 -13.95 11.81
N VAL A 234 0.23 -13.72 10.51
CA VAL A 234 0.35 -12.39 9.91
C VAL A 234 -0.94 -11.62 10.22
N ALA A 235 -0.82 -10.39 10.71
CA ALA A 235 -1.99 -9.56 10.99
C ALA A 235 -2.61 -9.09 9.67
N VAL A 236 -3.87 -9.47 9.43
CA VAL A 236 -4.59 -9.08 8.22
C VAL A 236 -5.62 -8.00 8.54
N GLU A 237 -5.52 -6.86 7.86
CA GLU A 237 -6.57 -5.84 7.80
C GLU A 237 -7.29 -5.96 6.46
N CYS A 238 -8.59 -6.25 6.48
CA CYS A 238 -9.40 -6.12 5.27
C CYS A 238 -9.99 -4.72 5.17
N CYS A 239 -10.11 -4.19 3.96
CA CYS A 239 -10.89 -2.99 3.73
C CYS A 239 -11.87 -3.14 2.57
N ALA A 240 -12.97 -2.42 2.68
CA ALA A 240 -13.97 -2.31 1.61
C ALA A 240 -14.38 -0.84 1.46
N VAL A 241 -14.76 -0.48 0.24
CA VAL A 241 -15.35 0.81 -0.07
C VAL A 241 -16.87 0.68 -0.09
N GLU A 242 -17.59 1.69 0.36
CA GLU A 242 -19.07 1.78 0.31
C GLU A 242 -19.59 2.02 -1.12
N ALA A 243 -19.11 1.22 -2.07
CA ALA A 243 -19.49 1.30 -3.47
C ALA A 243 -20.89 0.69 -3.69
N PRO A 244 -21.67 1.19 -4.66
CA PRO A 244 -22.93 0.57 -5.04
C PRO A 244 -22.76 -0.90 -5.42
N GLY A 245 -23.64 -1.77 -4.90
CA GLY A 245 -23.65 -3.20 -5.24
C GLY A 245 -22.83 -4.11 -4.32
N ALA A 246 -22.13 -3.57 -3.33
CA ALA A 246 -21.44 -4.34 -2.29
C ALA A 246 -21.99 -4.00 -0.89
N SER A 247 -22.06 -5.01 -0.02
CA SER A 247 -22.50 -4.82 1.38
C SER A 247 -21.29 -4.81 2.31
N THR A 248 -20.85 -3.63 2.76
CA THR A 248 -19.69 -3.52 3.67
C THR A 248 -19.89 -4.28 4.99
N ALA A 249 -21.13 -4.44 5.45
CA ALA A 249 -21.46 -5.27 6.60
C ALA A 249 -21.23 -6.77 6.34
N ASN A 250 -21.68 -7.28 5.19
CA ASN A 250 -21.44 -8.68 4.81
C ASN A 250 -19.97 -8.92 4.48
N THR A 251 -19.30 -7.95 3.87
CA THR A 251 -17.87 -8.03 3.55
C THR A 251 -17.02 -8.05 4.83
N ARG A 252 -17.42 -7.30 5.86
CA ARG A 252 -16.81 -7.41 7.20
C ARG A 252 -17.00 -8.80 7.78
N ALA A 253 -18.23 -9.33 7.75
CA ALA A 253 -18.51 -10.68 8.27
C ALA A 253 -17.69 -11.75 7.54
N LEU A 254 -17.53 -11.64 6.21
CA LEU A 254 -16.66 -12.51 5.43
C LEU A 254 -15.19 -12.37 5.87
N ALA A 255 -14.66 -11.15 5.95
CA ALA A 255 -13.28 -10.92 6.36
C ALA A 255 -12.97 -11.51 7.75
N GLU A 256 -13.87 -11.30 8.72
CA GLU A 256 -13.74 -11.85 10.08
C GLU A 256 -13.80 -13.39 10.05
N ALA A 257 -14.67 -13.99 9.23
CA ALA A 257 -14.74 -15.44 9.07
C ALA A 257 -13.49 -16.04 8.43
N LEU A 258 -12.83 -15.31 7.53
CA LEU A 258 -11.54 -15.71 6.92
C LEU A 258 -10.34 -15.48 7.87
N GLY A 259 -10.55 -14.87 9.04
CA GLY A 259 -9.51 -14.67 10.05
C GLY A 259 -8.84 -13.29 10.02
N ALA A 260 -9.42 -12.30 9.35
CA ALA A 260 -8.90 -10.93 9.39
C ALA A 260 -8.94 -10.37 10.83
N THR A 261 -7.84 -9.77 11.26
CA THR A 261 -7.70 -9.17 12.60
C THR A 261 -8.39 -7.82 12.73
N SER A 262 -8.60 -7.12 11.61
CA SER A 262 -9.33 -5.85 11.59
C SER A 262 -10.04 -5.64 10.26
N PHE A 263 -11.07 -4.80 10.29
CA PHE A 263 -11.81 -4.43 9.09
C PHE A 263 -12.09 -2.92 9.05
N ARG A 264 -11.80 -2.31 7.91
CA ARG A 264 -11.92 -0.87 7.70
C ARG A 264 -12.81 -0.52 6.51
N THR A 265 -13.85 0.25 6.78
CA THR A 265 -14.71 0.80 5.74
C THR A 265 -14.16 2.14 5.23
N ARG A 266 -14.30 2.40 3.93
CA ARG A 266 -13.96 3.68 3.28
C ARG A 266 -15.18 4.23 2.54
N SER A 267 -15.32 5.55 2.56
CA SER A 267 -16.35 6.22 1.76
C SER A 267 -16.02 6.13 0.26
N TYR A 268 -17.06 5.88 -0.53
CA TYR A 268 -17.05 5.97 -1.99
C TYR A 268 -17.29 7.41 -2.45
N HIS A 269 -16.64 7.81 -3.54
CA HIS A 269 -16.66 9.16 -4.12
C HIS A 269 -16.87 9.05 -5.63
N PRO A 270 -18.15 9.07 -6.09
CA PRO A 270 -18.49 9.04 -7.50
C PRO A 270 -18.00 10.27 -8.27
#